data_AF-A0A822EWS0-F1
#
_entry.id   AF-A0A822EWS0-F1
#
_cell.length_a   1.000
_cell.length_b   1.000
_cell.length_c   1.000
_cell.angle_alpha   90.00
_cell.angle_beta   90.00
_cell.angle_gamma   90.00
#
_symmetry.space_group_name_H-M   'P 1'
#
loop_
_entity.id
_entity.type
_entity.pdbx_description
1 polymer ?
#
loop_
_entity_poly.entity_id
_entity_poly.type
_entity_poly.pdbx_seq_one_letter_code
_entity_poly.pdbx_strand_id
1 'polypeptide(L)'
;DNFFESKFYSKENAAVYALTAEIDDRLITAEIKQKEIAEAEYNEAITHGQTATLLRQSEKTLDTFMINVGAIPPGKECRITIRYVTELDLIDGKSIRFVVPSTIAPRYNPELGHLQSPDRTNAKYVQNTPYTISFQIPV
;
A
#
# COMPACT_ATOMS: atom_id res chain seq x y z
N ASP A 1 18.34 1.60 -4.67
CA ASP A 1 16.91 1.42 -5.00
C ASP A 1 16.01 2.14 -4.01
N ASN A 2 15.36 3.22 -4.45
CA ASN A 2 14.44 4.01 -3.62
C ASN A 2 13.00 3.59 -3.89
N PHE A 3 12.71 2.33 -3.60
CA PHE A 3 11.45 1.68 -3.91
C PHE A 3 10.81 1.14 -2.63
N PHE A 4 9.59 1.58 -2.33
CA PHE A 4 8.78 1.09 -1.22
C PHE A 4 7.69 0.16 -1.74
N GLU A 5 7.65 -1.08 -1.24
CA GLU A 5 6.54 -2.00 -1.45
C GLU A 5 5.86 -2.30 -0.10
N SER A 6 4.55 -2.17 -0.09
CA SER A 6 3.72 -2.54 1.04
C SER A 6 2.51 -3.35 0.61
N LYS A 7 2.16 -4.33 1.45
CA LYS A 7 0.95 -5.13 1.31
C LYS A 7 0.02 -4.87 2.48
N PHE A 8 -1.25 -4.65 2.18
CA PHE A 8 -2.30 -4.58 3.19
C PHE A 8 -3.46 -5.48 2.80
N TYR A 9 -4.11 -6.02 3.82
CA TYR A 9 -5.25 -6.91 3.68
C TYR A 9 -6.56 -6.12 3.68
N SER A 10 -7.61 -6.69 3.16
CA SER A 10 -8.93 -6.07 3.07
C SER A 10 -9.97 -7.17 2.92
N LYS A 11 -11.25 -6.84 3.10
CA LYS A 11 -12.31 -7.79 2.79
C LYS A 11 -12.36 -8.00 1.27
N GLU A 12 -12.76 -9.19 0.81
CA GLU A 12 -12.86 -9.50 -0.63
C GLU A 12 -13.74 -8.50 -1.42
N ASN A 13 -14.70 -7.86 -0.75
CA ASN A 13 -15.59 -6.84 -1.33
C ASN A 13 -15.13 -5.39 -1.06
N ALA A 14 -13.86 -5.17 -0.72
CA ALA A 14 -13.32 -3.83 -0.55
C ALA A 14 -12.85 -3.24 -1.89
N ALA A 15 -13.15 -1.97 -2.14
CA ALA A 15 -12.70 -1.25 -3.32
C ALA A 15 -11.90 0.00 -2.92
N VAL A 16 -10.65 0.07 -3.36
CA VAL A 16 -9.82 1.28 -3.25
C VAL A 16 -10.23 2.25 -4.36
N TYR A 17 -10.51 3.50 -4.00
CA TYR A 17 -10.97 4.52 -4.96
C TYR A 17 -10.10 5.79 -4.97
N ALA A 18 -9.16 5.94 -4.04
CA ALA A 18 -8.18 7.01 -4.12
C ALA A 18 -6.86 6.63 -3.43
N LEU A 19 -5.78 7.14 -4.00
CA LEU A 19 -4.43 7.06 -3.45
C LEU A 19 -3.76 8.42 -3.63
N THR A 20 -3.11 8.91 -2.58
CA THR A 20 -2.21 10.06 -2.66
C THR A 20 -0.88 9.73 -2.01
N ALA A 21 0.21 10.18 -2.62
CA ALA A 21 1.55 10.13 -2.07
C ALA A 21 2.06 11.56 -1.87
N GLU A 22 2.34 11.93 -0.63
CA GLU A 22 2.91 13.22 -0.25
C GLU A 22 4.39 13.03 0.08
N ILE A 23 5.28 13.69 -0.67
CA ILE A 23 6.73 13.58 -0.54
C ILE A 23 7.28 15.00 -0.43
N ASP A 24 7.75 15.38 0.77
CA ASP A 24 7.96 16.79 1.15
C ASP A 24 6.73 17.66 0.79
N ASP A 25 6.91 18.68 -0.05
CA ASP A 25 5.86 19.63 -0.47
C ASP A 25 5.13 19.17 -1.75
N ARG A 26 5.37 17.94 -2.22
CA ARG A 26 4.77 17.40 -3.45
C ARG A 26 3.65 16.44 -3.15
N LEU A 27 2.45 16.76 -3.63
CA LEU A 27 1.30 15.86 -3.58
C LEU A 27 1.11 15.18 -4.94
N ILE A 28 1.30 13.86 -4.96
CA ILE A 28 1.02 13.00 -6.11
C ILE A 28 -0.37 12.38 -5.90
N THR A 29 -1.29 12.65 -6.82
CA THR A 29 -2.63 12.04 -6.82
C THR A 29 -2.66 10.94 -7.87
N ALA A 30 -3.02 9.72 -7.47
CA ALA A 30 -3.13 8.61 -8.40
C ALA A 30 -4.41 8.72 -9.24
N GLU A 31 -4.28 8.37 -10.52
CA GLU A 31 -5.40 8.22 -11.44
C GLU A 31 -5.77 6.74 -11.57
N ILE A 32 -7.07 6.42 -11.50
CA ILE A 32 -7.54 5.04 -11.68
C ILE A 32 -7.55 4.73 -13.18
N LYS A 33 -6.79 3.70 -13.57
CA LYS A 33 -6.69 3.25 -14.96
C LYS A 33 -6.83 1.72 -15.04
N GLN A 34 -7.01 1.22 -16.27
CA GLN A 34 -6.87 -0.22 -16.52
C GLN A 34 -5.47 -0.69 -16.11
N LYS A 35 -5.39 -1.92 -15.60
CA LYS A 35 -4.19 -2.47 -14.96
C LYS A 35 -2.96 -2.36 -15.86
N GLU A 36 -3.06 -2.81 -17.10
CA GLU A 36 -1.94 -2.86 -18.05
C GLU A 36 -1.42 -1.45 -18.38
N ILE A 37 -2.34 -0.48 -18.48
CA ILE A 37 -2.01 0.92 -18.74
C ILE A 37 -1.30 1.54 -17.53
N ALA A 38 -1.85 1.33 -16.33
CA ALA A 38 -1.25 1.82 -15.09
C ALA A 38 0.16 1.25 -14.85
N GLU A 39 0.35 -0.05 -15.12
CA GLU A 39 1.65 -0.71 -15.00
C GLU A 39 2.66 -0.19 -16.04
N ALA A 40 2.24 0.02 -17.29
CA ALA A 40 3.09 0.58 -18.33
C ALA A 40 3.55 2.00 -18.00
N GLU A 41 2.62 2.89 -17.65
CA GLU A 41 2.93 4.29 -17.29
C GLU A 41 3.80 4.37 -16.04
N TYR A 42 3.55 3.53 -15.03
CA TYR A 42 4.40 3.45 -13.84
C TYR A 42 5.83 3.05 -14.22
N ASN A 43 5.99 1.98 -14.99
CA ASN A 43 7.32 1.50 -15.38
C ASN A 43 8.07 2.54 -16.21
N GLU A 44 7.38 3.23 -17.12
CA GLU A 44 7.94 4.33 -17.90
C GLU A 44 8.37 5.49 -17.00
N ALA A 45 7.55 5.90 -16.03
CA ALA A 45 7.94 6.96 -15.09
C ALA A 45 9.20 6.58 -14.29
N ILE A 46 9.27 5.34 -13.82
CA ILE A 46 10.44 4.84 -13.06
C ILE A 46 11.70 4.78 -13.93
N THR A 47 11.63 4.35 -15.19
CA THR A 47 12.81 4.32 -16.08
C THR A 47 13.33 5.72 -16.40
N HIS A 48 12.46 6.73 -16.41
CA HIS A 48 12.83 8.14 -16.54
C HIS A 48 13.28 8.78 -15.20
N GLY A 49 13.36 8.00 -14.11
CA GLY A 49 13.76 8.50 -12.80
C GLY A 49 12.73 9.41 -12.12
N GLN A 50 11.47 9.38 -12.59
CA GLN A 50 10.39 10.16 -12.01
C GLN A 50 9.78 9.43 -10.81
N THR A 51 9.46 10.19 -9.76
CA THR A 51 8.75 9.65 -8.61
C THR A 51 7.33 9.27 -9.02
N ALA A 52 6.99 7.99 -8.87
CA ALA A 52 5.71 7.44 -9.26
C ALA A 52 5.17 6.48 -8.20
N THR A 53 3.85 6.33 -8.16
CA THR A 53 3.19 5.36 -7.29
C THR A 53 2.20 4.52 -8.08
N LEU A 54 2.08 3.26 -7.70
CA LEU A 54 1.16 2.29 -8.27
C LEU A 54 0.50 1.51 -7.14
N LEU A 55 -0.82 1.47 -7.13
CA LEU A 55 -1.59 0.58 -6.27
C LEU A 55 -2.34 -0.42 -7.14
N ARG A 56 -2.24 -1.70 -6.78
CA ARG A 56 -2.91 -2.79 -7.50
C ARG A 56 -3.38 -3.87 -6.52
N GLN A 57 -4.44 -4.57 -6.88
CA GLN A 57 -4.86 -5.77 -6.17
C GLN A 57 -3.93 -6.94 -6.54
N SER A 58 -3.71 -7.86 -5.60
CA SER A 58 -2.90 -9.06 -5.86
C SER A 58 -3.63 -10.02 -6.80
N GLU A 59 -2.89 -10.58 -7.76
CA GLU A 59 -3.41 -11.65 -8.63
C GLU A 59 -3.62 -12.97 -7.89
N LYS A 60 -2.92 -13.16 -6.75
CA LYS A 60 -2.95 -14.42 -5.99
C LYS A 60 -4.10 -14.43 -4.99
N THR A 61 -4.47 -13.27 -4.44
CA THR A 61 -5.47 -13.16 -3.38
C THR A 61 -6.28 -11.86 -3.52
N LEU A 62 -7.61 -11.97 -3.50
CA LEU A 62 -8.51 -10.82 -3.66
C LEU A 62 -8.51 -9.90 -2.43
N ASP A 63 -8.11 -10.41 -1.27
CA ASP A 63 -8.03 -9.64 -0.04
C ASP A 63 -6.80 -8.72 0.04
N THR A 64 -5.83 -8.83 -0.87
CA THR A 64 -4.54 -8.19 -0.72
C THR A 64 -4.32 -7.10 -1.75
N PHE A 65 -4.00 -5.90 -1.27
CA PHE A 65 -3.55 -4.80 -2.11
C PHE A 65 -2.05 -4.58 -1.96
N MET A 66 -1.41 -4.21 -3.06
CA MET A 66 0.02 -3.94 -3.18
C MET A 66 0.22 -2.49 -3.60
N ILE A 67 1.09 -1.78 -2.88
CA ILE A 67 1.46 -0.41 -3.18
C ILE A 67 2.94 -0.36 -3.46
N ASN A 68 3.29 0.23 -4.59
CA ASN A 68 4.64 0.49 -5.03
C ASN A 68 4.84 2.01 -5.07
N VAL A 69 5.92 2.50 -4.47
CA VAL A 69 6.35 3.90 -4.57
C VAL A 69 7.80 3.88 -5.01
N GLY A 70 8.09 4.38 -6.21
CA GLY A 70 9.43 4.38 -6.76
C GLY A 70 10.05 5.76 -6.81
N ALA A 71 11.38 5.80 -6.93
CA ALA A 71 12.19 7.01 -7.03
C ALA A 71 11.89 8.04 -5.92
N ILE A 72 11.72 7.58 -4.67
CA ILE A 72 11.65 8.46 -3.50
C ILE A 72 13.03 9.12 -3.31
N PRO A 73 13.16 10.44 -3.15
CA PRO A 73 14.47 11.04 -2.94
C PRO A 73 15.11 10.58 -1.61
N PRO A 74 16.44 10.40 -1.54
CA PRO A 74 17.12 9.95 -0.31
C PRO A 74 16.85 10.90 0.87
N GLY A 75 16.59 10.32 2.04
CA GLY A 75 16.37 11.09 3.27
C GLY A 75 15.01 11.81 3.35
N LYS A 76 14.09 11.56 2.42
CA LYS A 76 12.76 12.16 2.41
C LYS A 76 11.69 11.24 2.99
N GLU A 77 10.69 11.85 3.62
CA GLU A 77 9.50 11.17 4.11
C GLU A 77 8.46 11.08 2.99
N CYS A 78 7.82 9.91 2.88
CA CYS A 78 6.72 9.68 1.96
C CYS A 78 5.48 9.27 2.77
N ARG A 79 4.43 10.09 2.71
CA ARG A 79 3.14 9.81 3.35
C ARG A 79 2.16 9.30 2.31
N ILE A 80 1.71 8.07 2.50
CA ILE A 80 0.73 7.43 1.64
C ILE A 80 -0.65 7.50 2.31
N THR A 81 -1.64 8.06 1.61
CA THR A 81 -3.05 8.04 2.03
C THR A 81 -3.85 7.22 1.02
N ILE A 82 -4.58 6.23 1.53
CA ILE A 82 -5.45 5.36 0.73
C ILE A 82 -6.87 5.58 1.21
N ARG A 83 -7.80 5.70 0.27
CA ARG A 83 -9.23 5.69 0.57
C ARG A 83 -9.87 4.49 -0.09
N TYR A 84 -10.62 3.74 0.71
CA TYR A 84 -11.33 2.55 0.27
C TYR A 84 -12.73 2.53 0.86
N VAL A 85 -13.61 1.81 0.19
CA VAL A 85 -14.94 1.44 0.67
C VAL A 85 -14.98 -0.06 0.89
N THR A 86 -15.75 -0.51 1.87
CA THR A 86 -15.95 -1.94 2.14
C THR A 86 -17.34 -2.17 2.70
N GLU A 87 -17.94 -3.31 2.35
CA GLU A 87 -19.20 -3.76 2.92
C GLU A 87 -18.99 -4.27 4.35
N LEU A 88 -19.74 -3.72 5.30
CA LEU A 88 -19.67 -4.10 6.70
C LEU A 88 -20.71 -5.19 7.01
N ASP A 89 -20.28 -6.23 7.73
CA ASP A 89 -21.18 -7.30 8.14
C ASP A 89 -22.00 -6.89 9.36
N LEU A 90 -23.29 -7.19 9.31
CA LEU A 90 -24.18 -7.11 10.46
C LEU A 90 -24.16 -8.45 11.21
N ILE A 91 -23.68 -8.41 12.44
CA ILE A 91 -23.64 -9.54 13.36
C ILE A 91 -24.90 -9.52 14.20
N ASP A 92 -25.61 -10.65 14.22
CA ASP A 92 -26.80 -10.91 15.05
C ASP A 92 -27.89 -9.83 14.94
N GLY A 93 -27.94 -9.12 13.80
CA GLY A 93 -28.89 -8.03 13.56
C GLY A 93 -28.65 -6.74 14.35
N LYS A 94 -27.54 -6.63 15.10
CA LYS A 94 -27.36 -5.54 16.08
C LYS A 94 -25.98 -4.87 16.07
N SER A 95 -24.94 -5.57 15.61
CA SER A 95 -23.57 -5.09 15.71
C SER A 95 -22.89 -5.08 14.35
N ILE A 96 -22.09 -4.04 14.07
CA ILE A 96 -21.33 -3.96 12.83
C ILE A 96 -19.89 -4.41 13.11
N ARG A 97 -19.32 -5.25 12.24
CA ARG A 97 -17.89 -5.61 12.29
C ARG A 97 -17.11 -4.89 11.20
N PHE A 98 -16.14 -4.10 11.65
CA PHE A 98 -15.13 -3.51 10.81
C PHE A 98 -13.79 -4.20 11.08
N VAL A 99 -13.14 -4.68 10.02
CA VAL A 99 -11.82 -5.31 10.10
C VAL A 99 -10.83 -4.38 9.44
N VAL A 100 -9.83 -3.95 10.20
CA VAL A 100 -8.67 -3.23 9.66
C VAL A 100 -7.43 -4.09 9.85
N PRO A 101 -6.56 -4.19 8.85
CA PRO A 101 -5.30 -4.90 9.01
C PRO A 101 -4.49 -4.29 10.15
N SER A 102 -4.10 -5.13 11.10
CA SER A 102 -3.11 -4.79 12.12
C SER A 102 -1.67 -4.93 11.62
N THR A 103 -1.49 -5.41 10.38
CA THR A 103 -0.18 -5.71 9.81
C THR A 103 -0.07 -5.01 8.47
N ILE A 104 0.80 -4.01 8.44
CA ILE A 104 1.47 -3.59 7.22
C ILE A 104 2.72 -4.46 7.16
N ALA A 105 2.98 -5.16 6.06
CA ALA A 105 4.20 -5.94 5.90
C ALA A 105 5.20 -5.14 5.04
N PRO A 106 5.88 -4.11 5.59
CA PRO A 106 6.85 -3.35 4.82
C PRO A 106 8.01 -4.27 4.45
N ARG A 107 8.27 -4.40 3.15
CA ARG A 107 9.46 -5.08 2.62
C ARG A 107 10.60 -4.10 2.35
N TYR A 108 10.38 -2.82 2.59
CA TYR A 108 11.40 -1.78 2.48
C TYR A 108 12.21 -1.68 3.78
N ASN A 109 13.49 -2.05 3.72
CA ASN A 109 14.45 -1.75 4.76
C ASN A 109 15.51 -0.79 4.18
N PRO A 110 15.47 0.52 4.53
CA PRO A 110 16.42 1.51 4.01
C PRO A 110 17.88 1.21 4.40
N GLU A 111 18.13 0.42 5.45
CA GLU A 111 19.50 0.02 5.84
C GLU A 111 20.08 -1.13 5.00
N LEU A 112 19.22 -1.95 4.37
CA LEU A 112 19.67 -3.11 3.59
C LEU A 112 19.79 -2.84 2.10
N GLY A 113 19.36 -1.67 1.60
CA GLY A 113 19.61 -1.19 0.22
C GLY A 113 19.11 -2.06 -0.94
N HIS A 114 18.49 -3.22 -0.67
CA HIS A 114 18.19 -4.27 -1.66
C HIS A 114 16.81 -4.89 -1.45
N LEU A 115 16.11 -5.18 -2.55
CA LEU A 115 14.83 -5.90 -2.57
C LEU A 115 15.07 -7.41 -2.53
N GLN A 116 14.46 -8.12 -1.58
CA GLN A 116 14.40 -9.58 -1.62
C GLN A 116 13.22 -10.03 -2.50
N SER A 117 13.50 -10.95 -3.42
CA SER A 117 12.62 -11.40 -4.50
C SER A 117 11.29 -12.06 -4.05
N PRO A 118 10.27 -12.13 -4.93
CA PRO A 118 8.86 -12.36 -4.55
C PRO A 118 8.51 -13.79 -4.10
N ASP A 119 9.32 -14.80 -4.43
CA ASP A 119 8.82 -16.19 -4.49
C ASP A 119 9.22 -17.11 -3.33
N ARG A 120 9.99 -16.64 -2.35
CA ARG A 120 10.37 -17.47 -1.20
C ARG A 120 10.47 -16.65 0.07
N THR A 121 9.41 -16.58 0.88
CA THR A 121 9.60 -16.22 2.30
C THR A 121 8.46 -16.73 3.18
N ASN A 122 8.83 -17.62 4.11
CA ASN A 122 8.08 -17.84 5.35
C ASN A 122 7.90 -16.47 6.03
N ALA A 123 6.65 -16.05 6.23
CA ALA A 123 6.37 -14.82 6.98
C ALA A 123 6.95 -14.96 8.39
N LYS A 124 8.03 -14.24 8.70
CA LYS A 124 8.51 -14.09 10.08
C LYS A 124 7.65 -13.02 10.74
N TYR A 125 6.91 -13.43 11.77
CA TYR A 125 6.22 -12.51 12.65
C TYR A 125 7.25 -11.68 13.42
N VAL A 126 7.27 -10.37 13.21
CA VAL A 126 8.17 -9.45 13.92
C VAL A 126 7.34 -8.76 15.01
N GLN A 127 7.60 -9.10 16.28
CA GLN A 127 6.87 -8.53 17.42
C GLN A 127 7.21 -7.06 17.71
N ASN A 128 8.42 -6.62 17.35
CA ASN A 128 8.87 -5.24 17.54
C ASN A 128 9.03 -4.57 16.19
N THR A 129 7.98 -3.92 15.73
CA THR A 129 8.00 -3.13 14.50
C THR A 129 8.13 -1.64 14.84
N PRO A 130 8.94 -0.86 14.09
CA PRO A 130 9.14 0.57 14.36
C PRO A 130 7.95 1.45 13.94
N TYR A 131 6.76 0.85 13.74
CA TYR A 131 5.56 1.55 13.29
C TYR A 131 4.42 1.33 14.29
N THR A 132 3.67 2.40 14.55
CA THR A 132 2.47 2.38 15.38
C THR A 132 1.24 2.43 14.48
N ILE A 133 0.17 1.75 14.88
CA ILE A 133 -1.14 1.85 14.22
C ILE A 133 -2.05 2.64 15.16
N SER A 134 -2.55 3.77 14.68
CA SER A 134 -3.52 4.59 15.40
C SER A 134 -4.87 4.53 14.70
N PHE A 135 -5.93 4.33 15.48
CA PHE A 135 -7.30 4.32 14.99
C PHE A 135 -8.04 5.56 15.47
N GLN A 136 -8.65 6.29 14.54
CA GLN A 136 -9.54 7.41 14.84
C GLN A 136 -10.87 7.15 14.13
N ILE A 137 -11.95 7.15 14.91
CA ILE A 137 -13.32 7.10 14.40
C ILE A 137 -13.90 8.51 14.65
N PRO A 138 -14.10 9.33 13.60
CA PRO A 138 -14.78 10.60 13.78
C PRO A 138 -16.22 10.32 14.23
N VAL A 139 -16.63 10.95 15.33
CA VAL A 139 -17.98 10.88 15.90
C VAL A 139 -18.86 11.95 15.28
#